data_AF-A0A957FGD7-F1
#
_entry.id   AF-A0A957FGD7-F1
#
_cell.length_a   1.000
_cell.length_b   1.000
_cell.length_c   1.000
_cell.angle_alpha   90.00
_cell.angle_beta   90.00
_cell.angle_gamma   90.00
#
_symmetry.space_group_name_H-M   'P 1'
#
loop_
_entity.id
_entity.type
_entity.pdbx_description
1 polymer ?
#
loop_
_entity_poly.entity_id
_entity_poly.type
_entity_poly.pdbx_seq_one_letter_code
_entity_poly.pdbx_strand_id
1 'polypeptide(L)'
;MPVKQPPLSDKCWLHREQPVPNQPYVIISQTAIQQIDAHSSSNLRSELGGALLGKAYRYEDKTFVEIRATLPAVSPDHGPIHFTFGADTWSQL
;
A
#
# COMPACT_ATOMS: atom_id res chain seq x y z
N MET A 1 6.64 5.72 18.06
CA MET A 1 5.43 5.30 17.31
C MET A 1 4.27 5.17 18.28
N PRO A 2 3.03 5.53 17.88
CA PRO A 2 1.86 5.38 18.75
C PRO A 2 1.60 3.90 19.06
N VAL A 3 1.10 3.62 20.25
CA VAL A 3 0.65 2.29 20.66
C VAL A 3 -0.87 2.22 20.47
N LYS A 4 -1.35 1.25 19.69
CA LYS A 4 -2.77 1.12 19.31
C LYS A 4 -3.07 -0.33 19.00
N GLN A 5 -4.18 -0.86 19.50
CA GLN A 5 -4.64 -2.19 19.12
C GLN A 5 -5.07 -2.23 17.63
N PRO A 6 -4.66 -3.26 16.87
CA PRO A 6 -5.11 -3.41 15.49
C PRO A 6 -6.62 -3.68 15.43
N PRO A 7 -7.30 -3.27 14.33
CA PRO A 7 -8.73 -3.53 14.16
C PRO A 7 -8.99 -5.05 14.09
N LEU A 8 -9.99 -5.52 14.84
CA LEU A 8 -10.45 -6.92 14.83
C LEU A 8 -11.41 -7.25 13.66
N SER A 9 -11.59 -6.31 12.71
CA SER A 9 -12.69 -6.36 11.74
C SER A 9 -12.32 -7.11 10.46
N ASP A 10 -13.25 -7.93 9.98
CA ASP A 10 -13.21 -8.59 8.64
C ASP A 10 -13.18 -7.60 7.45
N LYS A 11 -13.34 -6.30 7.71
CA LYS A 11 -13.34 -5.24 6.69
C LYS A 11 -11.94 -4.80 6.26
N CYS A 12 -10.90 -5.46 6.78
CA CYS A 12 -9.52 -5.17 6.45
C CYS A 12 -8.81 -6.44 6.01
N TRP A 13 -8.01 -6.32 4.96
CA TRP A 13 -7.16 -7.40 4.47
C TRP A 13 -5.80 -7.37 5.16
N LEU A 14 -5.39 -8.52 5.71
CA LEU A 14 -4.04 -8.68 6.25
C LEU A 14 -3.12 -9.21 5.15
N HIS A 15 -2.06 -8.47 4.85
CA HIS A 15 -1.03 -8.94 3.92
C HIS A 15 -0.19 -10.03 4.60
N ARG A 16 -0.49 -11.29 4.26
CA ARG A 16 0.03 -12.53 4.87
C ARG A 16 -0.50 -12.77 6.29
N GLU A 17 -0.75 -14.03 6.64
CA GLU A 17 -1.22 -14.41 7.98
C GLU A 17 -0.16 -14.13 9.06
N GLN A 18 1.12 -14.29 8.74
CA GLN A 18 2.24 -13.94 9.61
C GLN A 18 3.39 -13.31 8.81
N PRO A 19 3.87 -12.11 9.18
CA PRO A 19 5.07 -11.53 8.62
C PRO A 19 6.32 -12.26 9.13
N VAL A 20 7.37 -12.24 8.32
CA VAL A 20 8.71 -12.72 8.69
C VAL A 20 9.25 -11.87 9.86
N PRO A 21 10.15 -12.39 10.72
CA PRO A 21 10.78 -11.56 11.74
C PRO A 21 11.29 -10.22 11.18
N ASN A 22 11.04 -9.14 11.94
CA ASN A 22 11.35 -7.75 11.57
C ASN A 22 10.54 -7.16 10.40
N GLN A 23 9.51 -7.84 9.88
CA GLN A 23 8.57 -7.25 8.94
C GLN A 23 7.30 -6.75 9.66
N PRO A 24 6.72 -5.62 9.23
CA PRO A 24 5.47 -5.14 9.79
C PRO A 24 4.28 -5.98 9.32
N TYR A 25 3.25 -6.06 10.16
CA TYR A 25 1.92 -6.49 9.74
C TYR A 25 1.30 -5.36 8.91
N VAL A 26 0.90 -5.64 7.68
CA VAL A 26 0.23 -4.64 6.83
C VAL A 26 -1.25 -4.96 6.77
N ILE A 27 -2.05 -3.99 7.20
CA ILE A 27 -3.51 -4.05 7.20
C ILE A 27 -4.00 -3.07 6.14
N ILE A 28 -4.79 -3.54 5.18
CA ILE A 28 -5.29 -2.72 4.06
C ILE A 28 -6.80 -2.55 4.22
N SER A 29 -7.26 -1.30 4.21
CA SER A 29 -8.70 -1.01 4.25
C SER A 29 -9.39 -1.51 2.96
N GLN A 30 -10.66 -1.89 3.06
CA GLN A 30 -11.45 -2.27 1.89
C GLN A 30 -11.47 -1.18 0.81
N THR A 31 -11.52 0.09 1.20
CA THR A 31 -11.47 1.23 0.28
C THR A 31 -10.15 1.30 -0.47
N ALA A 32 -9.02 1.07 0.22
CA ALA A 32 -7.71 1.06 -0.44
C ALA A 32 -7.59 -0.11 -1.43
N ILE A 33 -8.13 -1.29 -1.11
CA ILE A 33 -8.21 -2.41 -2.06
C ILE A 33 -9.01 -2.02 -3.31
N GLN A 34 -10.19 -1.44 -3.14
CA GLN A 34 -11.01 -1.00 -4.27
C GLN A 34 -10.30 0.03 -5.15
N GLN A 35 -9.51 0.92 -4.55
CA GLN A 35 -8.71 1.89 -5.31
C GLN A 35 -7.57 1.23 -6.07
N ILE A 36 -6.91 0.23 -5.49
CA ILE A 36 -5.88 -0.59 -6.17
C ILE A 36 -6.49 -1.33 -7.36
N ASP A 37 -7.64 -1.98 -7.16
CA ASP A 37 -8.35 -2.74 -8.20
C ASP A 37 -8.77 -1.82 -9.35
N ALA A 38 -9.35 -0.66 -9.04
CA ALA A 38 -9.72 0.34 -10.04
C ALA A 38 -8.49 0.89 -10.79
N HIS A 39 -7.39 1.15 -10.10
CA HIS A 39 -6.16 1.63 -10.74
C HIS A 39 -5.53 0.58 -11.64
N SER A 40 -5.38 -0.65 -11.16
CA SER A 40 -4.78 -1.77 -11.91
C SER A 40 -5.52 -2.09 -13.22
N SER A 41 -6.82 -1.82 -13.28
CA SER A 41 -7.64 -2.02 -14.48
C SER A 41 -7.74 -0.79 -15.40
N SER A 42 -7.21 0.36 -14.98
CA SER A 42 -7.33 1.63 -15.71
C SER A 42 -6.52 1.67 -17.01
N ASN A 43 -5.41 0.93 -17.08
CA ASN A 43 -4.61 0.81 -18.29
C ASN A 43 -3.83 -0.51 -18.29
N LEU A 44 -4.28 -1.44 -19.14
CA LEU A 44 -3.71 -2.79 -19.26
C LEU A 44 -2.52 -2.87 -20.23
N ARG A 45 -2.13 -1.76 -20.86
CA ARG A 45 -1.06 -1.74 -21.89
C ARG A 45 0.33 -1.46 -21.32
N SER A 46 0.41 -1.10 -20.04
CA SER A 46 1.65 -0.74 -19.36
C SER A 46 1.56 -1.09 -17.88
N GLU A 47 2.71 -1.25 -17.22
CA GLU A 47 2.73 -1.32 -15.77
C GLU A 47 2.28 0.02 -15.15
N LEU A 48 1.58 -0.09 -14.03
CA LEU A 48 1.08 1.03 -13.26
C LEU A 48 1.73 1.04 -11.88
N GLY A 49 2.11 2.22 -11.40
CA GLY A 49 2.66 2.41 -10.07
C GLY A 49 1.75 3.28 -9.20
N GLY A 50 2.12 3.39 -7.92
CA GLY A 50 1.40 4.21 -6.96
C GLY A 50 2.05 4.17 -5.58
N ALA A 51 1.57 5.04 -4.70
CA ALA A 51 1.95 5.05 -3.29
C ALA A 51 0.78 4.63 -2.41
N LEU A 52 1.09 3.97 -1.30
CA LEU A 52 0.12 3.59 -0.27
C LEU A 52 0.21 4.58 0.89
N LEU A 53 -0.93 5.14 1.29
CA LEU A 53 -1.02 6.07 2.41
C LEU A 53 -1.61 5.38 3.63
N GLY A 54 -0.97 5.56 4.78
CA GLY A 54 -1.36 4.88 5.99
C GLY A 54 -0.72 5.42 7.26
N LYS A 55 -0.94 4.69 8.35
CA LYS A 55 -0.34 4.99 9.66
C LYS A 55 0.40 3.78 10.19
N ALA A 56 1.62 4.01 10.67
CA ALA A 56 2.38 3.01 11.41
C ALA A 56 2.12 3.13 12.92
N TYR A 57 1.96 2.00 13.60
CA TYR A 57 1.77 1.92 15.06
C TYR A 57 2.33 0.61 15.61
N ARG A 58 2.41 0.51 16.95
CA ARG A 58 2.89 -0.70 17.66
C ARG A 58 1.78 -1.32 18.50
N TYR A 59 1.81 -2.64 18.64
CA TYR A 59 0.97 -3.43 19.55
C TYR A 59 1.67 -4.74 19.90
N GLU A 60 1.79 -5.10 21.18
CA GLU A 60 2.44 -6.35 21.65
C GLU A 60 3.80 -6.62 20.97
N ASP A 61 4.69 -5.63 21.01
CA ASP A 61 6.02 -5.63 20.36
C ASP A 61 6.07 -5.82 18.84
N LYS A 62 4.91 -5.88 18.19
CA LYS A 62 4.79 -5.95 16.73
C LYS A 62 4.57 -4.55 16.16
N THR A 63 5.06 -4.35 14.93
CA THR A 63 4.82 -3.14 14.14
C THR A 63 3.69 -3.40 13.16
N PHE A 64 2.74 -2.47 13.07
CA PHE A 64 1.61 -2.51 12.17
C PHE A 64 1.64 -1.30 11.26
N VAL A 65 1.22 -1.48 10.01
CA VAL A 65 0.98 -0.41 9.04
C VAL A 65 -0.44 -0.56 8.53
N GLU A 66 -1.30 0.42 8.82
CA GLU A 66 -2.69 0.46 8.35
C GLU A 66 -2.79 1.39 7.14
N ILE A 67 -2.97 0.78 5.97
CA ILE A 67 -3.17 1.45 4.69
C ILE A 67 -4.64 1.83 4.55
N ARG A 68 -4.88 3.11 4.25
CA ARG A 68 -6.22 3.72 4.20
C ARG A 68 -6.60 4.26 2.84
N ALA A 69 -5.61 4.64 2.03
CA ALA A 69 -5.81 5.17 0.70
C ALA A 69 -4.63 4.83 -0.19
N THR A 70 -4.83 4.93 -1.50
CA THR A 70 -3.77 4.80 -2.50
C THR A 70 -3.73 6.03 -3.39
N LEU A 71 -2.52 6.44 -3.77
CA LEU A 71 -2.30 7.49 -4.74
C LEU A 71 -1.74 6.87 -6.03
N PRO A 72 -2.49 6.92 -7.15
CA PRO A 72 -1.96 6.56 -8.45
C PRO A 72 -0.74 7.40 -8.80
N ALA A 73 0.30 6.75 -9.31
CA ALA A 73 1.49 7.43 -9.79
C ALA A 73 1.63 7.24 -11.30
N VAL A 74 2.04 8.29 -11.99
CA VAL A 74 2.35 8.25 -13.42
C VAL A 74 3.87 8.28 -13.57
N SER A 75 4.44 7.26 -14.20
CA SER A 75 5.84 7.26 -14.62
C SER A 75 5.89 7.61 -16.11
N PRO A 76 6.73 8.58 -16.53
CA PRO A 76 6.99 8.83 -17.95
C PRO A 76 7.93 7.77 -18.56
N ASP A 77 8.59 6.97 -17.73
CA ASP A 77 9.41 5.85 -18.16
C ASP A 77 8.49 4.65 -18.45
N HIS A 78 8.32 4.33 -19.74
CA HIS A 78 7.36 3.36 -20.28
C HIS A 78 8.06 2.12 -20.83
N GLY A 79 9.12 1.65 -20.15
CA GLY A 79 9.62 0.31 -20.40
C GLY A 79 8.48 -0.70 -20.20
N PRO A 80 8.27 -1.68 -21.10
CA PRO A 80 7.10 -2.57 -21.06
C PRO A 80 7.00 -3.45 -19.80
N ILE A 81 8.02 -3.48 -18.95
CA ILE A 81 8.17 -4.43 -17.81
C ILE A 81 8.69 -3.72 -16.54
N HIS A 82 8.86 -2.39 -16.53
CA HIS A 82 9.46 -1.70 -15.39
C HIS A 82 8.81 -0.36 -15.07
N PHE A 83 8.14 -0.29 -13.91
CA PHE A 83 7.83 0.97 -13.25
C PHE A 83 8.99 1.44 -12.36
N THR A 84 9.59 2.59 -12.67
CA THR A 84 10.60 3.23 -11.82
C THR A 84 9.95 4.34 -10.99
N PHE A 85 9.95 4.16 -9.66
CA PHE A 85 9.46 5.18 -8.73
C PHE A 85 10.56 6.22 -8.46
N GLY A 86 10.59 7.27 -9.28
CA GLY A 86 11.63 8.32 -9.27
C GLY A 86 11.27 9.56 -8.44
N ALA A 87 12.20 10.52 -8.39
CA ALA A 87 11.98 11.80 -7.72
C ALA A 87 10.80 12.60 -8.31
N ASP A 88 10.63 12.54 -9.64
CA ASP A 88 9.52 13.19 -10.33
C ASP A 88 8.17 12.54 -10.03
N THR A 89 8.17 11.25 -9.71
CA THR A 89 6.98 10.53 -9.27
C THR A 89 6.59 10.96 -7.85
N TRP A 90 7.58 11.15 -6.97
CA TRP A 90 7.35 11.64 -5.61
C TRP A 90 6.81 13.07 -5.57
N SER A 91 7.25 13.96 -6.46
CA SER A 91 6.82 15.36 -6.46
C SER A 91 5.36 15.55 -6.89
N GLN A 92 4.75 14.53 -7.50
CA GLN A 92 3.37 14.56 -8.01
C GLN A 92 2.34 13.99 -7.02
N LEU A 93 2.79 13.44 -5.89
CA LEU A 93 1.98 12.78 -4.86
C LEU A 93 1.79 13.66 -3.63
#